data_AF-A0A2P5MKA5-F1
#
_entry.id   AF-A0A2P5MKA5-F1
#
_cell.length_a   1.000
_cell.length_b   1.000
_cell.length_c   1.000
_cell.angle_alpha   90.00
_cell.angle_beta   90.00
_cell.angle_gamma   90.00
#
_symmetry.space_group_name_H-M   'P 1'
#
loop_
_entity.id
_entity.type
_entity.pdbx_description
1 polymer ?
#
loop_
_entity_poly.entity_id
_entity_poly.type
_entity_poly.pdbx_seq_one_letter_code
_entity_poly.pdbx_strand_id
1 'polypeptide(L)'
;KVTDRYLDVTLQYAGAVPYDENLRKSVQKQSPVMVAFPKSKAAIAFKSLAEKINSWPVKAEAGGYLEFFIERMVQYGAREVA
;
A
#
# COMPACT_ATOMS: atom_id res chain seq x y z
N LYS A 1 8.87 21.13 -5.90
CA LYS A 1 7.75 20.16 -5.88
C LYS A 1 6.70 20.63 -6.87
N VAL A 2 6.27 19.77 -7.80
CA VAL A 2 5.27 20.12 -8.83
C VAL A 2 3.87 20.13 -8.23
N THR A 3 3.57 19.14 -7.38
CA THR A 3 2.27 19.02 -6.70
C THR A 3 1.94 20.27 -5.89
N ASP A 4 2.87 20.75 -5.06
CA ASP A 4 2.66 21.95 -4.22
C ASP A 4 2.46 23.24 -5.03
N ARG A 5 2.88 23.26 -6.31
CA ARG A 5 2.77 24.43 -7.19
C ARG A 5 1.50 24.41 -8.04
N TYR A 6 0.96 23.24 -8.33
CA TYR A 6 -0.10 23.09 -9.34
C TYR A 6 -1.35 22.35 -8.86
N LEU A 7 -1.33 21.73 -7.67
CA LEU A 7 -2.41 20.90 -7.17
C LEU A 7 -2.72 21.27 -5.72
N ASP A 8 -4.00 21.46 -5.41
CA ASP A 8 -4.49 21.63 -4.04
C ASP A 8 -4.70 20.25 -3.39
N VAL A 9 -3.60 19.58 -3.05
CA VAL A 9 -3.61 18.24 -2.44
C VAL A 9 -2.62 18.14 -1.29
N THR A 10 -2.99 17.36 -0.26
CA THR A 10 -2.09 17.03 0.84
C THR A 10 -1.48 15.66 0.62
N LEU A 11 -0.16 15.60 0.44
CA LEU A 11 0.58 14.33 0.33
C LEU A 11 1.10 13.90 1.70
N GLN A 12 0.84 12.65 2.07
CA GLN A 12 1.34 12.06 3.30
C GLN A 12 2.41 11.01 2.98
N TYR A 13 3.59 11.18 3.57
CA TYR A 13 4.66 10.19 3.42
C TYR A 13 4.43 9.00 4.35
N ALA A 14 4.17 7.83 3.76
CA ALA A 14 3.95 6.60 4.49
C ALA A 14 5.27 6.02 5.05
N GLY A 15 6.35 6.03 4.26
CA GLY A 15 7.67 5.52 4.62
C GLY A 15 8.43 5.06 3.38
N ALA A 16 9.57 4.39 3.58
CA ALA A 16 10.37 3.83 2.49
C ALA A 16 10.88 2.43 2.83
N VAL A 17 11.01 1.61 1.78
CA VAL A 17 11.69 0.32 1.84
C VAL A 17 13.09 0.51 1.26
N PRO A 18 14.16 0.31 2.04
CA PRO A 18 15.53 0.49 1.55
C PRO A 18 15.89 -0.62 0.57
N TYR A 19 16.92 -0.35 -0.24
CA TYR A 19 17.56 -1.39 -1.04
C TYR A 19 18.10 -2.51 -0.14
N ASP A 20 17.82 -3.77 -0.51
CA ASP A 20 18.21 -4.94 0.26
C ASP A 20 18.47 -6.14 -0.65
N GLU A 21 19.67 -6.72 -0.57
CA GLU A 21 20.03 -7.92 -1.32
C GLU A 21 19.22 -9.15 -0.89
N ASN A 22 18.77 -9.20 0.36
CA ASN A 22 17.94 -10.31 0.84
C ASN A 22 16.56 -10.30 0.19
N LEU A 23 16.04 -9.13 -0.18
CA LEU A 23 14.80 -9.02 -0.95
C LEU A 23 14.96 -9.64 -2.34
N ARG A 24 16.08 -9.38 -3.04
CA ARG A 24 16.36 -10.02 -4.34
C ARG A 24 16.49 -11.54 -4.21
N LYS A 25 17.22 -12.00 -3.19
CA LYS A 25 17.37 -13.45 -2.90
C LYS A 25 16.03 -14.11 -2.56
N SER A 26 15.12 -13.42 -1.86
CA SER A 26 13.82 -13.99 -1.51
C SER A 26 12.93 -14.16 -2.74
N VAL A 27 12.96 -13.20 -3.66
CA VAL A 27 12.25 -13.28 -4.95
C VAL A 27 12.73 -14.48 -5.76
N GLN A 28 14.05 -14.69 -5.86
CA GLN A 28 14.61 -15.86 -6.55
C GLN A 28 14.19 -17.18 -5.91
N LYS A 29 14.03 -17.21 -4.58
CA LYS A 29 13.53 -18.37 -3.84
C LYS A 29 12.00 -18.53 -3.86
N GLN A 30 11.28 -17.65 -4.56
CA GLN A 30 9.82 -17.60 -4.58
C GLN A 30 9.21 -17.58 -3.17
N SER A 31 9.87 -16.89 -2.23
CA SER A 31 9.44 -16.79 -0.84
C SER A 31 9.39 -15.33 -0.41
N PRO A 32 8.34 -14.87 0.31
CA PRO A 32 8.27 -13.51 0.82
C PRO A 32 9.49 -13.17 1.69
N VAL A 33 10.03 -11.96 1.53
CA VAL A 33 11.22 -11.52 2.29
C VAL A 33 11.00 -11.58 3.81
N MET A 34 9.77 -11.32 4.26
CA MET A 34 9.37 -11.41 5.66
C MET A 34 9.50 -12.82 6.23
N VAL A 35 9.30 -13.84 5.40
CA VAL A 35 9.36 -15.26 5.80
C VAL A 35 10.78 -15.79 5.64
N ALA A 36 11.41 -15.55 4.48
CA ALA A 36 12.74 -16.05 4.18
C ALA A 36 13.86 -15.33 4.94
N PHE A 37 13.71 -14.01 5.18
CA PHE A 37 14.71 -13.16 5.80
C PHE A 37 14.06 -12.12 6.76
N PRO A 38 13.44 -12.57 7.86
CA PRO A 38 12.62 -11.72 8.75
C PRO A 38 13.39 -10.57 9.40
N LYS A 39 14.72 -10.67 9.51
CA LYS A 39 15.60 -9.67 10.10
C LYS A 39 16.28 -8.75 9.07
N SER A 40 15.92 -8.87 7.78
CA SER A 40 16.46 -8.02 6.73
C SER A 40 15.93 -6.58 6.84
N LYS A 41 16.63 -5.62 6.24
CA LYS A 41 16.25 -4.20 6.30
C LYS A 41 14.92 -3.96 5.61
N ALA A 42 14.69 -4.62 4.47
CA ALA A 42 13.41 -4.57 3.76
C ALA A 42 12.28 -5.17 4.62
N ALA A 43 12.51 -6.31 5.27
CA ALA A 43 11.50 -6.93 6.12
C ALA A 43 11.11 -6.04 7.31
N ILE A 44 12.10 -5.46 7.99
CA ILE A 44 11.85 -4.54 9.11
C ILE A 44 11.08 -3.30 8.61
N ALA A 45 11.46 -2.72 7.47
CA ALA A 45 10.77 -1.57 6.89
C ALA A 45 9.31 -1.90 6.54
N PHE A 46 9.03 -3.07 5.96
CA PHE A 46 7.67 -3.52 5.70
C PHE A 46 6.85 -3.67 6.99
N LYS A 47 7.44 -4.22 8.05
CA LYS A 47 6.77 -4.33 9.34
C LYS A 47 6.40 -2.96 9.91
N SER A 48 7.33 -2.01 9.91
CA SER A 48 7.07 -0.65 10.40
C SER A 48 6.03 0.09 9.55
N LEU A 49 6.04 -0.11 8.22
CA LEU A 49 5.00 0.42 7.34
C LEU A 49 3.63 -0.16 7.66
N ALA A 50 3.54 -1.48 7.87
CA ALA A 50 2.29 -2.15 8.21
C ALA A 50 1.73 -1.66 9.55
N GLU A 51 2.58 -1.52 10.58
CA GLU A 51 2.19 -0.97 11.88
C GLU A 51 1.64 0.46 11.75
N LYS A 52 2.30 1.31 10.96
CA LYS A 52 1.83 2.67 10.69
C LYS A 52 0.50 2.69 9.95
N ILE A 53 0.33 1.89 8.91
CA ILE A 53 -0.92 1.80 8.14
C ILE A 53 -2.07 1.30 9.03
N ASN A 54 -1.81 0.31 9.89
CA ASN A 54 -2.82 -0.23 10.79
C ASN A 54 -3.27 0.78 11.87
N SER A 55 -2.45 1.78 12.15
CA SER A 55 -2.79 2.89 13.05
C SER A 55 -3.55 4.05 12.39
N TRP A 56 -3.73 4.02 11.06
CA TRP A 56 -4.46 5.08 10.37
C TRP A 56 -5.92 5.12 10.82
N PRO A 57 -6.48 6.33 11.01
CA PRO A 57 -7.86 6.46 11.44
C PRO A 57 -8.78 5.85 10.37
N VAL A 58 -9.41 4.74 10.72
CA VAL A 58 -10.52 4.20 9.95
C VAL A 58 -11.71 5.09 10.25
N LYS A 59 -12.24 5.80 9.24
CA LYS A 59 -13.47 6.58 9.42
C LYS A 59 -14.55 5.62 9.92
N ALA A 60 -15.09 5.86 11.11
CA ALA A 60 -16.22 5.11 11.65
C ALA A 60 -17.52 5.77 11.16
N GLU A 61 -17.75 5.85 9.85
CA GLU A 61 -19.08 6.20 9.35
C GLU A 61 -19.84 4.90 9.11
N ALA A 62 -20.80 4.62 10.00
CA ALA A 62 -21.75 3.54 9.82
C ALA A 62 -22.72 3.91 8.68
N GLY A 63 -22.45 3.40 7.49
CA GLY A 63 -23.38 3.42 6.36
C GLY A 63 -22.67 3.68 5.02
N GLY A 64 -22.58 2.66 4.16
CA GLY A 64 -22.13 2.87 2.77
C GLY A 64 -21.01 1.97 2.27
N TYR A 65 -20.31 1.21 3.13
CA TYR A 65 -19.09 0.52 2.71
C TYR A 65 -19.34 -0.46 1.56
N LEU A 66 -20.38 -1.29 1.63
CA LEU A 66 -20.64 -2.25 0.55
C LEU A 66 -21.19 -1.56 -0.70
N GLU A 67 -22.08 -0.57 -0.56
CA GLU A 67 -22.65 0.13 -1.71
C GLU A 67 -21.57 0.84 -2.56
N PHE A 68 -20.60 1.52 -1.92
CA PHE A 68 -19.49 2.18 -2.64
C PHE A 68 -18.53 1.22 -3.33
N PHE A 69 -18.25 0.04 -2.75
CA PHE A 69 -17.39 -0.96 -3.38
C PHE A 69 -18.05 -1.58 -4.62
N ILE A 70 -19.38 -1.80 -4.58
CA ILE A 70 -20.15 -2.31 -5.73
C ILE A 70 -20.22 -1.27 -6.85
N GLU A 71 -20.55 -0.01 -6.54
CA GLU A 71 -20.59 1.07 -7.53
C GLU A 71 -19.26 1.20 -8.28
N ARG A 72 -18.14 1.14 -7.55
CA ARG A 72 -16.81 1.21 -8.15
C ARG A 72 -16.51 -0.02 -9.00
N MET A 73 -16.90 -1.22 -8.56
CA MET A 73 -16.70 -2.46 -9.32
C MET A 73 -17.50 -2.46 -10.64
N VAL A 74 -18.76 -2.02 -10.62
CA VAL A 74 -19.61 -1.90 -11.81
C VAL A 74 -19.06 -0.85 -12.79
N GLN A 75 -18.56 0.29 -12.29
CA GLN A 75 -17.91 1.30 -13.14
C GLN A 75 -16.62 0.79 -13.80
N TYR A 76 -15.83 -0.03 -13.11
CA TYR A 76 -14.63 -0.64 -13.71
C TYR A 76 -15.00 -1.70 -14.75
N GLY A 77 -16.00 -2.56 -14.48
CA GLY A 77 -16.47 -3.56 -15.45
C GLY A 77 -17.10 -2.95 -16.71
N ALA A 78 -17.77 -1.80 -16.60
CA ALA A 78 -18.34 -1.10 -17.75
C ALA A 78 -17.29 -0.41 -18.65
N ARG A 79 -16.07 -0.19 -18.16
CA ARG A 79 -14.97 0.43 -18.92
C ARG A 79 -14.19 -0.56 -19.79
N GLU A 80 -14.27 -1.86 -19.53
CA GLU A 80 -13.60 -2.90 -20.34
C GLU A 80 -14.35 -3.27 -21.63
N VAL A 81 -15.55 -2.72 -21.87
CA VAL A 81 -16.41 -3.09 -23.02
C VAL A 81 -16.57 -1.95 -24.05
N ALA A 82 -15.67 -0.97 -24.06
CA ALA A 82 -15.66 0.12 -25.04
C ALA A 82 -14.42 0.09 -25.93
#